data_AF-A0A2N3C5S1-F1
#
_entry.id   AF-A0A2N3C5S1-F1
#
_cell.length_a   1.000
_cell.length_b   1.000
_cell.length_c   1.000
_cell.angle_alpha   90.00
_cell.angle_beta   90.00
_cell.angle_gamma   90.00
#
_symmetry.space_group_name_H-M   'P 1'
#
loop_
_entity.id
_entity.type
_entity.pdbx_description
1 polymer ?
#
loop_
_entity_poly.entity_id
_entity_poly.type
_entity_poly.pdbx_seq_one_letter_code
_entity_poly.pdbx_strand_id
1 'polypeptide(L)'
;MVAPGSHWRRLRRVLLAIVLTVSAALLAFAGGTVLGGKYFVPPGQGLAGPVEAMGYGLLAALPAMALAIFVSVKLAIRALSLVTAMAFLLAFGLYGVLIVTTYNEGKLSYDAPQGPQKGQTKITEPVMAEPESQSPQIPVTVDSVVPASPVKAGATQTQVQTCYPSERLHAHAISGEVYGEHDLILDAAPSGLRLALLRERWGWRIAVLDAAANDQIPASTLRGGLPDPREIYGWHFRNADNTGANMGEVNAPQRERRFAFMTPADSETASGLGWLIVEDFSLTDLEPGQQARMMSLRFKACLMQQKTAAEIATEANFASLDFLPEDEELMHACGLDTEDYVLEAPFPPRLVGGDFDGDGALDNAAYVLRIADGRHAIAICRAGTWLDVIGPGGIDLDLKRDGKIAAYIQKAEAWRAGPMAGVPVHDGEAERPDVQGDVLTLERVEKSAYSLYRTDGVWRAWRHYRFVEP
;
A
#
# COMPACT_ATOMS: atom_id res chain seq x y z
N MET A 1 -2.89 66.06 -17.00
CA MET A 1 -4.12 65.26 -17.23
C MET A 1 -3.73 64.01 -18.00
N VAL A 2 -3.65 62.86 -17.33
CA VAL A 2 -3.42 61.56 -18.00
C VAL A 2 -4.69 61.20 -18.73
N ALA A 3 -4.62 61.00 -20.05
CA ALA A 3 -5.80 60.66 -20.85
C ALA A 3 -6.47 59.39 -20.26
N PRO A 4 -7.77 59.43 -19.91
CA PRO A 4 -8.49 58.37 -19.17
C PRO A 4 -8.68 57.02 -19.91
N GLY A 5 -7.77 56.63 -20.82
CA GLY A 5 -7.82 55.38 -21.58
C GLY A 5 -6.51 54.58 -21.63
N SER A 6 -5.44 55.01 -20.96
CA SER A 6 -4.12 54.35 -21.05
C SER A 6 -4.06 53.00 -20.30
N HIS A 7 -4.72 52.90 -19.13
CA HIS A 7 -4.76 51.67 -18.33
C HIS A 7 -5.50 50.53 -19.07
N TRP A 8 -6.64 50.82 -19.69
CA TRP A 8 -7.41 49.82 -20.46
C TRP A 8 -6.65 49.25 -21.65
N ARG A 9 -5.84 50.06 -22.35
CA ARG A 9 -5.01 49.58 -23.45
C ARG A 9 -3.88 48.65 -22.99
N ARG A 10 -3.29 48.92 -21.83
CA ARG A 10 -2.27 48.05 -21.22
C ARG A 10 -2.87 46.72 -20.76
N LEU A 11 -3.99 46.77 -20.04
CA LEU A 11 -4.70 45.58 -19.56
C LEU A 11 -5.11 44.67 -20.73
N ARG A 12 -5.71 45.24 -21.79
CA ARG A 12 -6.11 44.47 -22.97
C ARG A 12 -4.92 43.80 -23.66
N ARG A 13 -3.76 44.46 -23.74
CA ARG A 13 -2.55 43.87 -24.33
C ARG A 13 -2.04 42.69 -23.49
N VAL A 14 -2.02 42.83 -22.16
CA VAL A 14 -1.59 41.75 -21.25
C VAL A 14 -2.51 40.54 -21.40
N LEU A 15 -3.83 40.74 -21.41
CA LEU A 15 -4.78 39.64 -21.60
C LEU A 15 -4.59 38.93 -22.94
N LEU A 16 -4.43 39.68 -24.04
CA LEU A 16 -4.16 39.09 -25.36
C LEU A 16 -2.83 38.32 -25.39
N ALA A 17 -1.79 38.84 -24.73
CA ALA A 17 -0.50 38.17 -24.63
C ALA A 17 -0.59 36.84 -23.88
N ILE A 18 -1.35 36.78 -22.78
CA ILE A 18 -1.58 35.56 -22.01
C ILE A 18 -2.30 34.52 -22.88
N VAL A 19 -3.42 34.90 -23.50
CA VAL A 19 -4.20 33.97 -24.35
C VAL A 19 -3.37 33.44 -25.51
N LEU A 20 -2.60 34.31 -26.17
CA LEU A 20 -1.72 33.91 -27.27
C LEU A 20 -0.64 32.92 -26.80
N THR A 21 -0.02 33.17 -25.64
CA THR A 21 1.05 32.33 -25.09
C THR A 21 0.52 30.93 -24.73
N VAL A 22 -0.63 30.86 -24.06
CA VAL A 22 -1.27 29.59 -23.70
C VAL A 22 -1.69 28.81 -24.95
N SER A 23 -2.29 29.48 -25.94
CA SER A 23 -2.72 28.84 -27.18
C SER A 23 -1.54 28.28 -27.98
N ALA A 24 -0.44 29.04 -28.05
CA ALA A 24 0.79 28.60 -28.71
C ALA A 24 1.44 27.40 -27.99
N ALA A 25 1.46 27.41 -26.66
CA ALA A 25 1.96 26.29 -25.87
C ALA A 25 1.17 25.00 -26.12
N LEU A 26 -0.17 25.08 -26.10
CA LEU A 26 -1.04 23.93 -26.34
C LEU A 26 -0.87 23.35 -27.75
N LEU A 27 -0.83 24.21 -28.78
CA LEU A 27 -0.62 23.78 -30.17
C LEU A 27 0.74 23.10 -30.36
N ALA A 28 1.80 23.69 -29.81
CA ALA A 28 3.14 23.13 -29.91
C ALA A 28 3.28 21.85 -29.08
N PHE A 29 2.65 21.76 -27.91
CA PHE A 29 2.62 20.55 -27.10
C PHE A 29 1.93 19.40 -27.82
N ALA A 30 0.73 19.63 -28.36
CA ALA A 30 -0.02 18.61 -29.09
C ALA A 30 0.74 18.17 -30.35
N GLY A 31 1.22 19.14 -31.15
CA GLY A 31 2.00 18.85 -32.35
C GLY A 31 3.31 18.11 -32.04
N GLY A 32 4.04 18.54 -31.01
CA GLY A 32 5.27 17.93 -30.56
C GLY A 32 5.05 16.52 -30.00
N THR A 33 3.94 16.27 -29.31
CA THR A 33 3.58 14.93 -28.82
C THR A 33 3.30 13.97 -29.97
N VAL A 34 2.51 14.40 -30.96
CA VAL A 34 2.15 13.59 -32.13
C VAL A 34 3.38 13.30 -33.00
N LEU A 35 4.19 14.33 -33.31
CA LEU A 35 5.40 14.17 -34.11
C LEU A 35 6.48 13.39 -33.35
N GLY A 36 6.64 13.67 -32.05
CA GLY A 36 7.52 12.95 -31.13
C GLY A 36 7.22 11.45 -31.11
N GLY A 37 5.97 11.10 -30.81
CA GLY A 37 5.51 9.71 -30.78
C GLY A 37 5.66 9.00 -32.13
N LYS A 38 5.44 9.70 -33.24
CA LYS A 38 5.51 9.09 -34.58
C LYS A 38 6.94 8.86 -35.08
N TYR A 39 7.85 9.80 -34.83
CA TYR A 39 9.17 9.80 -35.46
C TYR A 39 10.32 9.47 -34.52
N PHE A 40 10.14 9.66 -33.21
CA PHE A 40 11.23 9.54 -32.24
C PHE A 40 11.00 8.44 -31.20
N VAL A 41 9.76 8.02 -30.96
CA VAL A 41 9.45 6.91 -30.06
C VAL A 41 9.43 5.59 -30.83
N PRO A 42 10.32 4.62 -30.51
CA PRO A 42 10.32 3.31 -31.13
C PRO A 42 9.01 2.54 -30.86
N PRO A 43 8.48 1.79 -31.85
CA PRO A 43 7.31 0.95 -31.62
C PRO A 43 7.62 -0.15 -30.60
N GLY A 44 6.68 -0.42 -29.67
CA GLY A 44 6.77 -1.54 -28.72
C GLY A 44 7.21 -1.20 -27.30
N GLN A 45 7.39 0.08 -26.94
CA GLN A 45 7.78 0.50 -25.59
C GLN A 45 6.66 0.45 -24.51
N GLY A 46 5.47 -0.09 -24.84
CA GLY A 46 4.36 -0.15 -23.89
C GLY A 46 3.99 1.24 -23.33
N LEU A 47 3.84 1.35 -22.00
CA LEU A 47 3.46 2.59 -21.31
C LEU A 47 4.56 3.67 -21.32
N ALA A 48 5.81 3.33 -21.60
CA ALA A 48 6.90 4.32 -21.69
C ALA A 48 6.79 5.19 -22.94
N GLY A 49 6.24 4.64 -24.04
CA GLY A 49 6.12 5.35 -25.32
C GLY A 49 5.28 6.64 -25.25
N PRO A 50 4.06 6.63 -24.66
CA PRO A 50 3.28 7.84 -24.45
C PRO A 50 3.98 8.89 -23.60
N VAL A 51 4.73 8.49 -22.57
CA VAL A 51 5.47 9.41 -21.68
C VAL A 51 6.61 10.09 -22.44
N GLU A 52 7.38 9.33 -23.22
CA GLU A 52 8.42 9.89 -24.08
C GLU A 52 7.84 10.85 -25.13
N ALA A 53 6.71 10.49 -25.75
CA ALA A 53 5.99 11.36 -26.69
C ALA A 53 5.59 12.70 -26.03
N MET A 54 5.02 12.66 -24.82
CA MET A 54 4.68 13.89 -24.07
C MET A 54 5.90 14.74 -23.75
N GLY A 55 7.07 14.13 -23.52
CA GLY A 55 8.35 14.82 -23.34
C GLY A 55 8.71 15.69 -24.56
N TYR A 56 8.55 15.17 -25.77
CA TYR A 56 8.75 15.94 -27.01
C TYR A 56 7.73 17.08 -27.17
N GLY A 57 6.48 16.86 -26.73
CA GLY A 57 5.47 17.91 -26.62
C GLY A 57 5.94 19.07 -25.73
N LEU A 58 6.45 18.75 -24.54
CA LEU A 58 6.92 19.75 -23.59
C LEU A 58 8.12 20.54 -24.16
N LEU A 59 9.06 19.85 -24.80
CA LEU A 59 10.22 20.49 -25.45
C LEU A 59 9.80 21.43 -26.58
N ALA A 60 8.76 21.10 -27.34
CA ALA A 60 8.23 21.97 -28.40
C ALA A 60 7.46 23.18 -27.85
N ALA A 61 6.81 23.05 -26.69
CA ALA A 61 6.02 24.13 -26.09
C ALA A 61 6.88 25.32 -25.62
N LEU A 62 8.08 25.06 -25.09
CA LEU A 62 8.98 26.10 -24.57
C LEU A 62 9.37 27.17 -25.61
N PRO A 63 9.93 26.83 -26.79
CA PRO A 63 10.27 27.84 -27.80
C PRO A 63 9.01 28.52 -28.38
N ALA A 64 7.87 27.83 -28.45
CA ALA A 64 6.61 28.42 -28.90
C ALA A 64 6.10 29.51 -27.93
N MET A 65 6.21 29.27 -26.62
CA MET A 65 5.89 30.28 -25.60
C MET A 65 6.80 31.50 -25.70
N ALA A 66 8.12 31.29 -25.84
CA ALA A 66 9.08 32.38 -25.99
C ALA A 66 8.78 33.24 -27.23
N LEU A 67 8.46 32.60 -28.36
CA LEU A 67 8.05 33.29 -29.59
C LEU A 67 6.75 34.07 -29.39
N ALA A 68 5.74 33.48 -28.74
CA ALA A 68 4.46 34.14 -28.46
C ALA A 68 4.62 35.39 -27.59
N ILE A 69 5.46 35.32 -26.54
CA ILE A 69 5.79 36.47 -25.70
C ILE A 69 6.46 37.56 -26.54
N PHE A 70 7.46 37.21 -27.36
CA PHE A 70 8.14 38.17 -28.22
C PHE A 70 7.17 38.87 -29.21
N VAL A 71 6.31 38.09 -29.86
CA VAL A 71 5.28 38.58 -30.78
C VAL A 71 4.30 39.53 -30.08
N SER A 72 3.91 39.21 -28.84
CA SER A 72 2.97 40.04 -28.05
C SER A 72 3.53 41.43 -27.70
N VAL A 73 4.84 41.54 -27.54
CA VAL A 73 5.54 42.81 -27.27
C VAL A 73 5.66 43.64 -28.55
N LYS A 74 5.95 43.01 -29.68
CA LYS A 74 6.27 43.71 -30.94
C LYS A 74 5.07 44.10 -31.79
N LEU A 75 3.97 43.35 -31.74
CA LEU A 75 2.81 43.64 -32.59
C LEU A 75 1.98 44.83 -32.09
N ALA A 76 1.38 45.54 -33.06
CA ALA A 76 0.31 46.50 -32.80
C ALA A 76 -0.95 45.76 -32.29
N ILE A 77 -1.73 46.41 -31.42
CA ILE A 77 -2.88 45.75 -30.73
C ILE A 77 -3.88 45.11 -31.71
N ARG A 78 -4.15 45.73 -32.87
CA ARG A 78 -5.05 45.17 -33.89
C ARG A 78 -4.52 43.87 -34.50
N ALA A 79 -3.23 43.83 -34.83
CA ALA A 79 -2.58 42.62 -35.33
C ALA A 79 -2.52 41.54 -34.24
N LEU A 80 -2.18 41.95 -33.01
CA LEU A 80 -2.13 41.04 -31.87
C LEU A 80 -3.49 40.37 -31.62
N SER A 81 -4.60 41.11 -31.67
CA SER A 81 -5.94 40.52 -31.50
C SER A 81 -6.28 39.48 -32.56
N LEU A 82 -5.90 39.72 -33.83
CA LEU A 82 -6.18 38.78 -34.92
C LEU A 82 -5.34 37.50 -34.79
N VAL A 83 -4.04 37.64 -34.50
CA VAL A 83 -3.14 36.51 -34.26
C VAL A 83 -3.59 35.68 -33.05
N THR A 84 -4.03 36.35 -31.97
CA THR A 84 -4.54 35.68 -30.77
C THR A 84 -5.81 34.89 -31.08
N ALA A 85 -6.76 35.47 -31.82
CA ALA A 85 -8.00 34.78 -32.19
C ALA A 85 -7.75 33.55 -33.07
N MET A 86 -6.83 33.65 -34.05
CA MET A 86 -6.45 32.50 -34.89
C MET A 86 -5.79 31.39 -34.08
N ALA A 87 -4.82 31.73 -33.22
CA ALA A 87 -4.15 30.74 -32.37
C ALA A 87 -5.13 30.03 -31.44
N PHE A 88 -6.07 30.77 -30.86
CA PHE A 88 -7.11 30.21 -30.00
C PHE A 88 -8.03 29.24 -30.75
N LEU A 89 -8.54 29.64 -31.93
CA LEU A 89 -9.40 28.80 -32.76
C LEU A 89 -8.71 27.51 -33.20
N LEU A 90 -7.42 27.59 -33.58
CA LEU A 90 -6.64 26.41 -33.94
C LEU A 90 -6.42 25.48 -32.73
N ALA A 91 -6.07 26.03 -31.56
CA ALA A 91 -5.87 25.24 -30.35
C ALA A 91 -7.15 24.51 -29.93
N PHE A 92 -8.28 25.22 -29.95
CA PHE A 92 -9.58 24.66 -29.57
C PHE A 92 -10.10 23.65 -30.60
N GLY A 93 -9.89 23.92 -31.89
CA GLY A 93 -10.23 22.98 -32.97
C GLY A 93 -9.43 21.69 -32.87
N LEU A 94 -8.12 21.78 -32.61
CA LEU A 94 -7.26 20.60 -32.41
C LEU A 94 -7.68 19.80 -31.16
N TYR A 95 -7.98 20.49 -30.07
CA TYR A 95 -8.48 19.86 -28.85
C TYR A 95 -9.82 19.13 -29.08
N GLY A 96 -10.74 19.74 -29.84
CA GLY A 96 -11.99 19.10 -30.22
C GLY A 96 -11.79 17.84 -31.05
N VAL A 97 -10.85 17.85 -32.01
CA VAL A 97 -10.50 16.66 -32.80
C VAL A 97 -9.95 15.55 -31.90
N LEU A 98 -9.04 15.88 -30.97
CA LEU A 98 -8.44 14.90 -30.04
C LEU A 98 -9.50 14.25 -29.13
N ILE A 99 -10.48 15.01 -28.64
CA ILE A 99 -11.60 14.45 -27.84
C ILE A 99 -12.43 13.49 -28.70
N VAL A 100 -12.76 13.88 -29.93
CA VAL A 100 -13.59 13.04 -30.80
C VAL A 100 -12.87 11.75 -31.18
N THR A 101 -11.57 11.80 -31.47
CA THR A 101 -10.79 10.60 -31.81
C THR A 101 -10.66 9.65 -30.62
N THR A 102 -10.32 10.18 -29.43
CA THR A 102 -10.20 9.35 -28.21
C THR A 102 -11.55 8.74 -27.80
N TYR A 103 -12.65 9.50 -27.92
CA TYR A 103 -14.00 8.99 -27.66
C TYR A 103 -14.39 7.87 -28.63
N ASN A 104 -14.09 8.01 -29.93
CA ASN A 104 -14.43 7.01 -30.93
C ASN A 104 -13.59 5.72 -30.79
N GLU A 105 -12.31 5.84 -30.44
CA GLU A 105 -11.44 4.67 -30.18
C GLU A 105 -11.88 3.89 -28.94
N GLY A 106 -12.31 4.59 -27.87
CA GLY A 106 -12.85 3.95 -26.67
C GLY A 106 -14.15 3.18 -26.92
N LYS A 107 -15.00 3.67 -27.84
CA LYS A 107 -16.28 3.02 -28.17
C LYS A 107 -16.09 1.75 -29.02
N LEU A 108 -15.12 1.74 -29.93
CA LEU A 108 -14.78 0.56 -30.74
C LEU A 108 -14.18 -0.58 -29.92
N SER A 109 -13.60 -0.29 -28.75
CA SER A 109 -13.05 -1.31 -27.84
C SER A 109 -14.12 -2.02 -27.01
N TYR A 110 -15.33 -1.44 -26.86
CA TYR A 110 -16.41 -2.00 -26.05
C TYR A 110 -17.36 -2.93 -26.82
N ASP A 111 -17.44 -2.79 -28.15
CA ASP A 111 -18.39 -3.55 -28.98
C ASP A 111 -17.76 -4.78 -29.69
N ALA A 112 -16.59 -5.26 -29.23
CA ALA A 112 -16.02 -6.50 -29.76
C ALA A 112 -16.96 -7.69 -29.45
N PRO A 113 -17.49 -8.40 -30.47
CA PRO A 113 -18.47 -9.45 -30.24
C PRO A 113 -17.82 -10.62 -29.48
N GLN A 114 -18.38 -10.95 -28.32
CA GLN A 114 -18.02 -12.16 -27.59
C GLN A 114 -18.27 -13.37 -28.49
N GLY A 115 -17.19 -14.02 -28.93
CA GLY A 115 -17.26 -15.24 -29.72
C GLY A 115 -17.95 -16.37 -28.93
N PRO A 116 -18.58 -17.33 -29.61
CA PRO A 116 -19.37 -18.37 -28.97
C PRO A 116 -18.48 -19.27 -28.10
N GLN A 117 -18.77 -19.31 -26.79
CA GLN A 117 -18.20 -20.30 -25.87
C GLN A 117 -18.61 -21.71 -26.30
N LYS A 118 -17.67 -22.43 -26.93
CA LYS A 118 -17.81 -23.86 -27.23
C LYS A 118 -17.20 -24.68 -26.10
N GLY A 119 -18.01 -25.54 -25.51
CA GLY A 119 -17.55 -26.82 -24.93
C GLY A 119 -17.51 -26.90 -23.41
N GLN A 120 -18.67 -26.96 -22.77
CA GLN A 120 -18.79 -27.65 -21.48
C GLN A 120 -18.65 -29.17 -21.72
N THR A 121 -17.47 -29.70 -21.44
CA THR A 121 -17.26 -31.15 -21.37
C THR A 121 -17.73 -31.63 -20.00
N LYS A 122 -18.73 -32.51 -19.99
CA LYS A 122 -19.27 -33.18 -18.81
C LYS A 122 -18.16 -34.03 -18.17
N ILE A 123 -17.69 -33.62 -16.99
CA ILE A 123 -16.70 -34.37 -16.20
C ILE A 123 -17.44 -35.49 -15.47
N THR A 124 -17.02 -36.72 -15.74
CA THR A 124 -17.41 -37.93 -15.01
C THR A 124 -16.61 -37.98 -13.70
N GLU A 125 -17.29 -38.21 -12.58
CA GLU A 125 -16.68 -38.40 -11.25
C GLU A 125 -15.67 -39.56 -11.24
N PRO A 126 -14.47 -39.36 -10.67
CA PRO A 126 -13.64 -40.46 -10.18
C PRO A 126 -13.86 -40.68 -8.68
N VAL A 127 -13.99 -41.96 -8.37
CA VAL A 127 -14.07 -42.58 -7.05
C VAL A 127 -12.87 -42.18 -6.18
N MET A 128 -13.15 -41.70 -4.97
CA MET A 128 -12.15 -41.39 -3.95
C MET A 128 -11.43 -42.67 -3.48
N ALA A 129 -10.11 -42.67 -3.59
CA ALA A 129 -9.23 -43.51 -2.79
C ALA A 129 -8.27 -42.57 -2.04
N GLU A 130 -8.27 -42.73 -0.72
CA GLU A 130 -7.51 -41.98 0.26
C GLU A 130 -6.04 -42.44 0.26
N PRO A 131 -5.05 -41.52 0.18
CA PRO A 131 -3.69 -41.85 0.61
C PRO A 131 -3.29 -40.98 1.80
N GLU A 132 -2.93 -41.65 2.90
CA GLU A 132 -2.11 -41.08 3.97
C GLU A 132 -0.80 -40.53 3.37
N SER A 133 -0.54 -39.24 3.57
CA SER A 133 0.75 -38.61 3.29
C SER A 133 1.18 -37.80 4.50
N GLN A 134 2.20 -38.32 5.20
CA GLN A 134 2.93 -37.61 6.24
C GLN A 134 4.00 -36.72 5.57
N SER A 135 3.79 -35.41 5.57
CA SER A 135 4.83 -34.43 5.23
C SER A 135 5.65 -34.04 6.48
N PRO A 136 6.98 -33.94 6.37
CA PRO A 136 7.83 -33.46 7.46
C PRO A 136 7.69 -31.92 7.63
N GLN A 137 7.48 -31.47 8.86
CA GLN A 137 7.41 -30.06 9.23
C GLN A 137 8.83 -29.47 9.26
N ILE A 138 9.11 -28.51 8.38
CA ILE A 138 10.29 -27.63 8.46
C ILE A 138 9.88 -26.36 9.23
N PRO A 139 10.67 -25.88 10.21
CA PRO A 139 10.32 -24.69 10.98
C PRO A 139 10.36 -23.43 10.09
N VAL A 140 9.23 -22.73 10.03
CA VAL A 140 9.11 -21.39 9.42
C VAL A 140 9.34 -20.35 10.51
N THR A 141 10.38 -19.52 10.36
CA THR A 141 10.66 -18.40 11.26
C THR A 141 10.14 -17.11 10.62
N VAL A 142 9.19 -16.44 11.26
CA VAL A 142 8.67 -15.13 10.83
C VAL A 142 9.41 -14.05 11.59
N ASP A 143 10.46 -13.48 10.99
CA ASP A 143 11.22 -12.37 11.58
C ASP A 143 10.56 -11.02 11.26
N SER A 144 10.06 -10.35 12.29
CA SER A 144 9.53 -8.98 12.22
C SER A 144 10.67 -7.99 12.43
N VAL A 145 11.18 -7.35 11.38
CA VAL A 145 12.23 -6.32 11.50
C VAL A 145 11.75 -5.00 10.89
N VAL A 146 11.61 -3.98 11.74
CA VAL A 146 11.36 -2.58 11.35
C VAL A 146 12.63 -1.77 11.64
N PRO A 147 13.25 -1.13 10.65
CA PRO A 147 14.21 -0.06 10.91
C PRO A 147 13.68 1.30 10.43
N ALA A 148 13.86 2.32 11.27
CA ALA A 148 13.65 3.72 10.94
C ALA A 148 14.97 4.44 10.65
N SER A 149 15.10 5.12 9.50
CA SER A 149 15.74 6.46 9.35
C SER A 149 15.99 6.88 7.89
N PRO A 150 16.13 8.21 7.62
CA PRO A 150 16.13 8.77 6.27
C PRO A 150 17.53 8.99 5.69
N VAL A 151 17.67 8.88 4.36
CA VAL A 151 18.93 9.14 3.64
C VAL A 151 18.73 10.19 2.53
N LYS A 152 19.70 11.10 2.45
CA LYS A 152 19.83 12.19 1.47
C LYS A 152 20.07 11.68 0.04
N ALA A 153 19.53 12.42 -0.94
CA ALA A 153 19.61 12.16 -2.36
C ALA A 153 21.02 12.31 -2.96
N GLY A 154 21.38 11.45 -3.91
CA GLY A 154 22.61 11.60 -4.70
C GLY A 154 23.14 10.38 -5.44
N ALA A 155 22.30 9.40 -5.82
CA ALA A 155 22.61 8.36 -6.81
C ALA A 155 21.27 7.83 -7.32
N THR A 156 21.19 7.39 -8.58
CA THR A 156 20.06 6.58 -9.08
C THR A 156 20.12 5.25 -8.34
N GLN A 157 19.62 5.24 -7.10
CA GLN A 157 19.50 4.04 -6.29
C GLN A 157 18.50 3.15 -7.03
N THR A 158 18.97 1.97 -7.45
CA THR A 158 18.07 0.85 -7.70
C THR A 158 17.17 0.77 -6.49
N GLN A 159 15.89 1.17 -6.64
CA GLN A 159 14.95 1.15 -5.53
C GLN A 159 14.92 -0.28 -5.01
N VAL A 160 15.51 -0.48 -3.84
CA VAL A 160 15.43 -1.75 -3.13
C VAL A 160 13.95 -1.98 -2.92
N GLN A 161 13.37 -2.95 -3.62
CA GLN A 161 11.98 -3.30 -3.39
C GLN A 161 11.88 -3.79 -1.95
N THR A 162 11.08 -3.08 -1.17
CA THR A 162 10.86 -3.40 0.23
C THR A 162 9.52 -4.12 0.36
N CYS A 163 9.45 -5.10 1.26
CA CYS A 163 8.21 -5.81 1.56
C CYS A 163 7.55 -5.18 2.79
N TYR A 164 7.07 -3.94 2.64
CA TYR A 164 6.37 -3.24 3.71
C TYR A 164 4.90 -3.03 3.35
N PRO A 165 3.99 -3.25 4.30
CA PRO A 165 2.59 -2.86 4.10
C PRO A 165 2.51 -1.34 3.95
N SER A 166 1.47 -0.89 3.26
CA SER A 166 1.16 0.54 3.11
C SER A 166 -0.34 0.76 3.29
N GLU A 167 -0.78 2.01 3.26
CA GLU A 167 -2.20 2.38 3.30
C GLU A 167 -3.05 1.68 2.22
N ARG A 168 -2.43 1.23 1.12
CA ARG A 168 -3.13 0.63 -0.02
C ARG A 168 -2.73 -0.81 -0.32
N LEU A 169 -1.71 -1.33 0.33
CA LEU A 169 -1.17 -2.65 0.03
C LEU A 169 -0.99 -3.45 1.31
N HIS A 170 -1.53 -4.68 1.30
CA HIS A 170 -1.00 -5.75 2.12
C HIS A 170 0.34 -6.18 1.55
N ALA A 171 1.31 -6.51 2.41
CA ALA A 171 2.60 -7.04 1.99
C ALA A 171 2.98 -8.21 2.91
N HIS A 172 3.34 -9.32 2.30
CA HIS A 172 3.65 -10.56 3.00
C HIS A 172 5.05 -11.01 2.63
N ALA A 173 5.97 -10.85 3.57
CA ALA A 173 7.34 -11.31 3.42
C ALA A 173 7.39 -12.83 3.62
N ILE A 174 8.07 -13.51 2.69
CA ILE A 174 8.21 -14.97 2.68
C ILE A 174 9.70 -15.27 2.49
N SER A 175 10.22 -16.25 3.21
CA SER A 175 11.56 -16.78 2.97
C SER A 175 11.50 -18.29 3.00
N GLY A 176 12.41 -18.93 2.29
CA GLY A 176 12.44 -20.38 2.22
C GLY A 176 13.65 -20.92 1.50
N GLU A 177 13.76 -22.24 1.56
CA GLU A 177 14.76 -23.00 0.82
C GLU A 177 14.10 -24.24 0.24
N VAL A 178 14.42 -24.55 -1.02
CA VAL A 178 13.94 -25.73 -1.73
C VAL A 178 15.12 -26.51 -2.29
N TYR A 179 15.03 -27.83 -2.26
CA TYR A 179 16.12 -28.74 -2.66
C TYR A 179 15.64 -29.81 -3.63
N GLY A 180 16.52 -30.19 -4.54
CA GLY A 180 16.37 -31.31 -5.47
C GLY A 180 15.10 -31.20 -6.30
N GLU A 181 14.31 -32.27 -6.29
CA GLU A 181 13.11 -32.43 -7.09
C GLU A 181 11.84 -32.37 -6.25
N HIS A 182 11.77 -31.40 -5.32
CA HIS A 182 10.61 -31.19 -4.45
C HIS A 182 9.87 -29.91 -4.83
N ASP A 183 8.56 -29.95 -4.66
CA ASP A 183 7.73 -28.75 -4.62
C ASP A 183 7.87 -28.10 -3.24
N LEU A 184 7.78 -26.78 -3.19
CA LEU A 184 7.68 -26.02 -1.94
C LEU A 184 6.42 -25.16 -2.02
N ILE A 185 5.56 -25.23 -1.00
CA ILE A 185 4.34 -24.42 -0.87
C ILE A 185 4.35 -23.77 0.51
N LEU A 186 4.29 -22.45 0.54
CA LEU A 186 4.34 -21.64 1.75
C LEU A 186 3.10 -20.76 1.84
N ASP A 187 2.44 -20.76 2.99
CA ASP A 187 1.28 -19.90 3.24
C ASP A 187 1.69 -18.43 3.31
N ALA A 188 0.97 -17.58 2.57
CA ALA A 188 1.02 -16.14 2.72
C ALA A 188 -0.20 -15.72 3.56
N ALA A 189 0.04 -15.39 4.82
CA ALA A 189 -1.00 -14.96 5.76
C ALA A 189 -1.81 -13.74 5.23
N PRO A 190 -2.93 -13.35 5.87
CA PRO A 190 -4.17 -14.10 6.06
C PRO A 190 -5.06 -14.17 4.80
N SER A 191 -4.55 -13.78 3.63
CA SER A 191 -5.31 -13.73 2.35
C SER A 191 -5.72 -15.10 1.81
N GLY A 192 -5.20 -16.20 2.38
CA GLY A 192 -5.38 -17.56 1.86
C GLY A 192 -4.58 -17.84 0.59
N LEU A 193 -3.74 -16.89 0.15
CA LEU A 193 -2.79 -17.08 -0.92
C LEU A 193 -1.59 -17.89 -0.42
N ARG A 194 -0.97 -18.63 -1.33
CA ARG A 194 0.23 -19.42 -1.04
C ARG A 194 1.26 -19.19 -2.13
N LEU A 195 2.50 -18.92 -1.74
CA LEU A 195 3.61 -18.92 -2.69
C LEU A 195 4.05 -20.37 -2.91
N ALA A 196 4.16 -20.78 -4.18
CA ALA A 196 4.65 -22.10 -4.53
C ALA A 196 5.84 -22.03 -5.50
N LEU A 197 6.81 -22.90 -5.28
CA LEU A 197 7.86 -23.25 -6.21
C LEU A 197 7.59 -24.69 -6.68
N LEU A 198 6.98 -24.81 -7.84
CA LEU A 198 6.57 -26.09 -8.43
C LEU A 198 7.73 -26.64 -9.26
N ARG A 199 8.06 -27.90 -9.06
CA ARG A 199 9.17 -28.57 -9.75
C ARG A 199 8.95 -28.57 -11.26
N GLU A 200 10.04 -28.27 -11.95
CA GLU A 200 10.20 -28.43 -13.39
C GLU A 200 11.50 -29.17 -13.69
N ARG A 201 11.66 -29.60 -14.95
CA ARG A 201 12.84 -30.40 -15.37
C ARG A 201 14.17 -29.76 -14.99
N TRP A 202 14.28 -28.43 -15.08
CA TRP A 202 15.53 -27.70 -14.90
C TRP A 202 15.59 -26.80 -13.66
N GLY A 203 14.58 -26.87 -12.79
CA GLY A 203 14.48 -26.08 -11.56
C GLY A 203 13.04 -25.94 -11.11
N TRP A 204 12.57 -24.71 -10.92
CA TRP A 204 11.21 -24.45 -10.42
C TRP A 204 10.48 -23.38 -11.20
N ARG A 205 9.15 -23.49 -11.19
CA ARG A 205 8.21 -22.48 -11.65
C ARG A 205 7.53 -21.83 -10.44
N ILE A 206 7.54 -20.50 -10.43
CA ILE A 206 6.82 -19.70 -9.44
C ILE A 206 5.31 -19.76 -9.74
N ALA A 207 4.53 -20.04 -8.72
CA ALA A 207 3.08 -19.96 -8.72
C ALA A 207 2.59 -19.23 -7.46
N VAL A 208 1.45 -18.55 -7.59
CA VAL A 208 0.68 -18.04 -6.44
C VAL A 208 -0.62 -18.82 -6.43
N LEU A 209 -0.82 -19.66 -5.43
CA LEU A 209 -1.96 -20.55 -5.35
C LEU A 209 -3.05 -19.93 -4.47
N ASP A 210 -4.30 -20.03 -4.89
CA ASP A 210 -5.46 -19.75 -4.03
C ASP A 210 -5.76 -20.95 -3.10
N ALA A 211 -6.85 -20.85 -2.33
CA ALA A 211 -7.31 -21.93 -1.45
C ALA A 211 -7.69 -23.22 -2.21
N ALA A 212 -8.08 -23.12 -3.48
CA ALA A 212 -8.41 -24.25 -4.35
C ALA A 212 -7.20 -24.76 -5.16
N ALA A 213 -6.00 -24.27 -4.86
CA ALA A 213 -4.75 -24.59 -5.54
C ALA A 213 -4.72 -24.16 -7.03
N ASN A 214 -5.55 -23.19 -7.42
CA ASN A 214 -5.44 -22.58 -8.74
C ASN A 214 -4.31 -21.56 -8.75
N ASP A 215 -3.52 -21.61 -9.81
CA ASP A 215 -2.41 -20.69 -10.05
C ASP A 215 -2.92 -19.34 -10.57
N GLN A 216 -2.70 -18.30 -9.77
CA GLN A 216 -3.20 -16.95 -9.99
C GLN A 216 -2.26 -16.09 -10.83
N ILE A 217 -1.04 -16.55 -11.11
CA ILE A 217 -0.16 -15.82 -12.01
C ILE A 217 -0.66 -16.11 -13.44
N PRO A 218 -1.10 -15.11 -14.20
CA PRO A 218 -1.55 -15.32 -15.58
C PRO A 218 -0.40 -15.90 -16.42
N ALA A 219 -0.75 -16.72 -17.40
CA ALA A 219 0.22 -17.19 -18.38
C ALA A 219 0.79 -15.96 -19.12
N SER A 220 2.09 -15.73 -18.99
CA SER A 220 2.75 -14.66 -19.74
C SER A 220 2.76 -15.06 -21.21
N THR A 221 2.10 -14.29 -22.08
CA THR A 221 2.29 -14.47 -23.53
C THR A 221 3.68 -13.93 -23.87
N LEU A 222 4.71 -14.77 -23.76
CA LEU A 222 6.07 -14.39 -24.07
C LEU A 222 6.17 -13.97 -25.53
N ARG A 223 6.32 -12.66 -25.79
CA ARG A 223 6.68 -12.16 -27.12
C ARG A 223 8.17 -12.41 -27.34
N GLY A 224 8.50 -13.31 -28.25
CA GLY A 224 9.87 -13.48 -28.76
C GLY A 224 10.72 -14.55 -28.08
N GLY A 225 10.12 -15.54 -27.40
CA GLY A 225 10.86 -16.68 -26.85
C GLY A 225 11.80 -16.36 -25.69
N LEU A 226 11.58 -15.22 -25.01
CA LEU A 226 12.28 -14.90 -23.78
C LEU A 226 11.87 -15.87 -22.66
N PRO A 227 12.76 -16.22 -21.74
CA PRO A 227 12.41 -16.99 -20.54
C PRO A 227 11.29 -16.33 -19.73
N ASP A 228 10.34 -17.12 -19.25
CA ASP A 228 9.28 -16.60 -18.40
C ASP A 228 9.89 -16.12 -17.07
N PRO A 229 9.60 -14.88 -16.59
CA PRO A 229 10.02 -14.44 -15.27
C PRO A 229 9.52 -15.31 -14.12
N ARG A 230 8.60 -16.24 -14.36
CA ARG A 230 8.16 -17.26 -13.40
C ARG A 230 9.11 -18.44 -13.30
N GLU A 231 9.97 -18.63 -14.28
CA GLU A 231 10.85 -19.80 -14.37
C GLU A 231 12.22 -19.50 -13.73
N ILE A 232 12.62 -20.38 -12.83
CA ILE A 232 13.92 -20.36 -12.17
C ILE A 232 14.63 -21.66 -12.54
N TYR A 233 15.30 -21.66 -13.69
CA TYR A 233 16.02 -22.81 -14.20
C TYR A 233 17.52 -22.63 -14.09
N GLY A 234 18.26 -23.72 -13.93
CA GLY A 234 19.70 -23.68 -13.70
C GLY A 234 20.45 -23.04 -14.87
N TRP A 235 20.04 -23.34 -16.10
CA TRP A 235 20.60 -22.76 -17.32
C TRP A 235 20.35 -21.26 -17.45
N HIS A 236 19.43 -20.66 -16.67
CA HIS A 236 19.32 -19.20 -16.59
C HIS A 236 20.60 -18.58 -16.03
N PHE A 237 21.35 -19.30 -15.17
CA PHE A 237 22.49 -18.78 -14.42
C PHE A 237 23.86 -19.12 -15.03
N ARG A 238 23.88 -19.82 -16.16
CA ARG A 238 25.09 -20.25 -16.85
C ARG A 238 25.09 -19.77 -18.29
N ASN A 239 26.27 -19.55 -18.85
CA ASN A 239 26.38 -19.32 -20.29
C ASN A 239 26.04 -20.60 -21.08
N ALA A 240 25.83 -20.49 -22.39
CA ALA A 240 25.40 -21.62 -23.23
C ALA A 240 26.34 -22.84 -23.20
N ASP A 241 27.62 -22.63 -22.92
CA ASP A 241 28.64 -23.68 -22.84
C ASP A 241 28.83 -24.25 -21.42
N ASN A 242 28.06 -23.79 -20.42
CA ASN A 242 28.23 -24.10 -19.00
C ASN A 242 29.65 -23.87 -18.43
N THR A 243 30.45 -23.00 -19.06
CA THR A 243 31.82 -22.72 -18.62
C THR A 243 31.89 -21.61 -17.58
N GLY A 244 30.84 -20.80 -17.46
CA GLY A 244 30.80 -19.65 -16.55
C GLY A 244 29.39 -19.19 -16.22
N ALA A 245 29.30 -18.12 -15.42
CA ALA A 245 28.04 -17.46 -15.15
C ALA A 245 27.46 -16.83 -16.43
N ASN A 246 26.14 -16.77 -16.52
CA ASN A 246 25.47 -16.03 -17.58
C ASN A 246 25.77 -14.52 -17.43
N MET A 247 26.32 -13.91 -18.48
CA MET A 247 26.63 -12.49 -18.59
C MET A 247 25.60 -11.74 -19.44
N GLY A 248 24.48 -12.39 -19.78
CA GLY A 248 23.37 -11.85 -20.57
C GLY A 248 23.14 -12.60 -21.89
N GLU A 249 23.90 -13.67 -22.16
CA GLU A 249 23.71 -14.54 -23.31
C GLU A 249 22.36 -15.26 -23.26
N VAL A 250 21.93 -15.62 -22.04
CA VAL A 250 20.56 -16.04 -21.76
C VAL A 250 19.81 -14.83 -21.22
N ASN A 251 18.80 -14.37 -21.96
CA ASN A 251 17.99 -13.21 -21.56
C ASN A 251 16.98 -13.55 -20.44
N ALA A 252 17.47 -14.17 -19.36
CA ALA A 252 16.72 -14.44 -18.14
C ALA A 252 17.21 -13.48 -17.04
N PRO A 253 16.30 -12.93 -16.22
CA PRO A 253 16.71 -12.21 -15.03
C PRO A 253 17.60 -13.12 -14.16
N GLN A 254 18.62 -12.59 -13.50
CA GLN A 254 19.53 -13.45 -12.70
C GLN A 254 19.05 -13.55 -11.26
N ARG A 255 18.92 -12.44 -10.56
CA ARG A 255 18.71 -12.45 -9.09
C ARG A 255 17.26 -12.24 -8.67
N GLU A 256 16.50 -11.49 -9.45
CA GLU A 256 15.16 -11.05 -9.08
C GLU A 256 14.15 -11.53 -10.12
N ARG A 257 13.03 -12.05 -9.64
CA ARG A 257 11.89 -12.51 -10.43
C ARG A 257 10.71 -11.65 -10.04
N ARG A 258 10.12 -10.92 -10.98
CA ARG A 258 8.91 -10.11 -10.76
C ARG A 258 7.75 -10.72 -11.50
N PHE A 259 6.60 -10.74 -10.85
CA PHE A 259 5.38 -11.29 -11.43
C PHE A 259 4.17 -10.51 -10.90
N ALA A 260 3.10 -10.51 -11.68
CA ALA A 260 1.79 -10.04 -11.25
C ALA A 260 0.88 -11.24 -11.04
N PHE A 261 -0.09 -11.16 -10.14
CA PHE A 261 -1.05 -12.23 -9.89
C PHE A 261 -2.46 -11.68 -9.70
N MET A 262 -3.46 -12.50 -10.00
CA MET A 262 -4.87 -12.21 -9.74
C MET A 262 -5.18 -12.52 -8.29
N THR A 263 -6.06 -11.75 -7.67
CA THR A 263 -6.60 -12.12 -6.36
C THR A 263 -7.96 -12.76 -6.56
N PRO A 264 -8.44 -13.61 -5.64
CA PRO A 264 -9.77 -14.21 -5.76
C PRO A 264 -10.91 -13.17 -5.89
N ALA A 265 -10.68 -11.92 -5.48
CA ALA A 265 -11.63 -10.83 -5.61
C ALA A 265 -11.67 -10.21 -7.02
N ASP A 266 -10.65 -10.42 -7.86
CA ASP A 266 -10.55 -9.84 -9.19
C ASP A 266 -10.97 -10.85 -10.25
N SER A 267 -11.90 -10.46 -11.13
CA SER A 267 -12.36 -11.35 -12.18
C SER A 267 -11.46 -11.36 -13.43
N GLU A 268 -10.69 -10.29 -13.71
CA GLU A 268 -10.02 -10.14 -15.02
C GLU A 268 -8.67 -9.39 -15.03
N THR A 269 -8.28 -8.70 -13.96
CA THR A 269 -7.03 -7.91 -13.93
C THR A 269 -6.15 -8.32 -12.77
N ALA A 270 -4.86 -8.54 -13.02
CA ALA A 270 -3.88 -8.77 -11.96
C ALA A 270 -3.78 -7.52 -11.07
N SER A 271 -4.26 -7.62 -9.83
CA SER A 271 -4.16 -6.56 -8.80
C SER A 271 -3.01 -6.79 -7.82
N GLY A 272 -2.45 -8.00 -7.81
CA GLY A 272 -1.32 -8.39 -6.98
C GLY A 272 0.01 -8.25 -7.70
N LEU A 273 1.05 -7.89 -6.95
CA LEU A 273 2.43 -7.84 -7.41
C LEU A 273 3.29 -8.70 -6.49
N GLY A 274 4.14 -9.52 -7.08
CA GLY A 274 5.08 -10.34 -6.34
C GLY A 274 6.50 -10.18 -6.85
N TRP A 275 7.45 -10.39 -5.94
CA TRP A 275 8.84 -10.56 -6.29
C TRP A 275 9.46 -11.71 -5.52
N LEU A 276 10.48 -12.33 -6.12
CA LEU A 276 11.35 -13.32 -5.49
C LEU A 276 12.80 -12.97 -5.80
N ILE A 277 13.61 -12.89 -4.74
CA ILE A 277 15.05 -12.66 -4.78
C ILE A 277 15.75 -13.98 -4.44
N VAL A 278 16.56 -14.45 -5.38
CA VAL A 278 17.47 -15.59 -5.21
C VAL A 278 18.63 -15.13 -4.34
N GLU A 279 18.75 -15.68 -3.13
CA GLU A 279 19.85 -15.37 -2.22
C GLU A 279 21.05 -16.29 -2.44
N ASP A 280 20.78 -17.58 -2.66
CA ASP A 280 21.79 -18.61 -2.87
C ASP A 280 21.21 -19.76 -3.69
N PHE A 281 22.05 -20.50 -4.41
CA PHE A 281 21.64 -21.65 -5.19
C PHE A 281 22.81 -22.58 -5.51
N SER A 282 22.48 -23.83 -5.83
CA SER A 282 23.44 -24.79 -6.39
C SER A 282 22.92 -25.38 -7.69
N LEU A 283 23.84 -25.75 -8.58
CA LEU A 283 23.55 -26.28 -9.91
C LEU A 283 24.18 -27.66 -10.12
N THR A 284 23.60 -28.45 -11.01
CA THR A 284 24.16 -29.68 -11.57
C THR A 284 24.03 -29.71 -13.10
N ASP A 285 24.46 -30.79 -13.75
CA ASP A 285 24.43 -30.97 -15.21
C ASP A 285 25.25 -29.87 -15.95
N LEU A 286 26.50 -29.68 -15.52
CA LEU A 286 27.37 -28.57 -15.93
C LEU A 286 28.33 -28.91 -17.07
N GLU A 287 28.21 -30.08 -17.69
CA GLU A 287 29.01 -30.41 -18.86
C GLU A 287 28.67 -29.48 -20.04
N PRO A 288 29.66 -29.13 -20.90
CA PRO A 288 29.40 -28.34 -22.10
C PRO A 288 28.32 -28.95 -22.99
N GLY A 289 27.36 -28.13 -23.42
CA GLY A 289 26.23 -28.54 -24.26
C GLY A 289 25.03 -29.13 -23.50
N GLN A 290 25.11 -29.30 -22.17
CA GLN A 290 23.95 -29.62 -21.33
C GLN A 290 23.22 -28.36 -20.85
N GLN A 291 21.98 -28.49 -20.40
CA GLN A 291 21.29 -27.41 -19.70
C GLN A 291 21.46 -27.61 -18.20
N ALA A 292 22.10 -26.66 -17.53
CA ALA A 292 22.26 -26.73 -16.08
C ALA A 292 20.90 -26.82 -15.37
N ARG A 293 20.86 -27.61 -14.31
CA ARG A 293 19.67 -27.84 -13.48
C ARG A 293 19.87 -27.27 -12.09
N MET A 294 18.84 -26.67 -11.51
CA MET A 294 18.88 -26.25 -10.11
C MET A 294 18.84 -27.45 -9.17
N MET A 295 19.70 -27.46 -8.15
CA MET A 295 19.74 -28.46 -7.08
C MET A 295 19.31 -27.90 -5.73
N SER A 296 19.53 -26.62 -5.48
CA SER A 296 19.00 -25.93 -4.31
C SER A 296 18.73 -24.47 -4.64
N LEU A 297 17.80 -23.87 -3.90
CA LEU A 297 17.47 -22.45 -4.00
C LEU A 297 17.06 -21.94 -2.62
N ARG A 298 17.81 -20.96 -2.10
CA ARG A 298 17.42 -20.14 -0.96
C ARG A 298 16.94 -18.78 -1.46
N PHE A 299 15.82 -18.31 -0.93
CA PHE A 299 15.17 -17.11 -1.45
C PHE A 299 14.47 -16.28 -0.37
N LYS A 300 14.24 -15.02 -0.73
CA LYS A 300 13.25 -14.13 -0.13
C LYS A 300 12.21 -13.76 -1.17
N ALA A 301 10.97 -13.60 -0.76
CA ALA A 301 9.90 -13.17 -1.62
C ALA A 301 8.96 -12.22 -0.89
N CYS A 302 8.16 -11.51 -1.67
CA CYS A 302 7.08 -10.70 -1.16
C CYS A 302 5.88 -10.86 -2.07
N LEU A 303 4.70 -11.05 -1.46
CA LEU A 303 3.43 -10.91 -2.14
C LEU A 303 2.78 -9.62 -1.66
N MET A 304 2.46 -8.73 -2.60
CA MET A 304 1.77 -7.46 -2.34
C MET A 304 0.41 -7.50 -3.01
N GLN A 305 -0.64 -7.22 -2.24
CA GLN A 305 -2.03 -7.23 -2.70
C GLN A 305 -2.68 -5.88 -2.38
N GLN A 306 -3.47 -5.35 -3.31
CA GLN A 306 -4.27 -4.15 -3.02
C GLN A 306 -5.30 -4.44 -1.94
N LYS A 307 -5.36 -3.57 -0.94
CA LYS A 307 -6.45 -3.56 0.02
C LYS A 307 -7.75 -3.21 -0.69
N THR A 308 -8.82 -3.87 -0.31
CA THR A 308 -10.16 -3.51 -0.74
C THR A 308 -10.51 -2.10 -0.25
N ALA A 309 -11.45 -1.42 -0.93
CA ALA A 309 -11.92 -0.12 -0.48
C ALA A 309 -12.50 -0.15 0.94
N ALA A 310 -13.11 -1.28 1.34
CA ALA A 310 -13.62 -1.50 2.68
C ALA A 310 -12.48 -1.56 3.71
N GLU A 311 -11.42 -2.32 3.46
CA GLU A 311 -10.25 -2.37 4.35
C GLU A 311 -9.57 -1.01 4.49
N ILE A 312 -9.38 -0.28 3.38
CA ILE A 312 -8.80 1.07 3.41
C ILE A 312 -9.67 2.00 4.25
N ALA A 313 -11.00 1.96 4.07
CA ALA A 313 -11.93 2.76 4.85
C ALA A 313 -11.91 2.38 6.34
N THR A 314 -11.85 1.09 6.67
CA THR A 314 -11.74 0.59 8.05
C THR A 314 -10.43 1.04 8.70
N GLU A 315 -9.30 0.95 8.01
CA GLU A 315 -8.00 1.42 8.54
C GLU A 315 -7.95 2.93 8.69
N ALA A 316 -8.44 3.68 7.69
CA ALA A 316 -8.53 5.13 7.76
C ALA A 316 -9.45 5.55 8.91
N ASN A 317 -10.55 4.83 9.12
CA ASN A 317 -11.43 5.01 10.25
C ASN A 317 -10.68 4.72 11.56
N PHE A 318 -9.99 3.59 11.68
CA PHE A 318 -9.23 3.26 12.90
C PHE A 318 -8.12 4.29 13.23
N ALA A 319 -7.50 4.86 12.20
CA ALA A 319 -6.50 5.92 12.33
C ALA A 319 -7.10 7.32 12.59
N SER A 320 -8.40 7.52 12.36
CA SER A 320 -9.08 8.79 12.57
C SER A 320 -9.20 9.10 14.06
N LEU A 321 -8.88 10.35 14.40
CA LEU A 321 -9.08 10.92 15.74
C LEU A 321 -10.48 11.52 15.92
N ASP A 322 -11.18 11.78 14.82
CA ASP A 322 -12.54 12.30 14.86
C ASP A 322 -13.51 11.18 15.21
N PHE A 323 -14.31 11.38 16.26
CA PHE A 323 -15.40 10.48 16.64
C PHE A 323 -16.49 10.46 15.58
N LEU A 324 -17.01 9.27 15.30
CA LEU A 324 -18.17 9.13 14.44
C LEU A 324 -19.45 9.43 15.24
N PRO A 325 -20.55 9.84 14.58
CA PRO A 325 -21.83 10.02 15.25
C PRO A 325 -22.28 8.77 16.04
N GLU A 326 -21.97 7.57 15.56
CA GLU A 326 -22.29 6.31 16.24
C GLU A 326 -21.45 6.12 17.52
N ASP A 327 -20.19 6.58 17.52
CA ASP A 327 -19.32 6.52 18.70
C ASP A 327 -19.80 7.53 19.77
N GLU A 328 -20.21 8.72 19.34
CA GLU A 328 -20.80 9.74 20.22
C GLU A 328 -22.12 9.24 20.82
N GLU A 329 -23.03 8.73 19.99
CA GLU A 329 -24.31 8.16 20.42
C GLU A 329 -24.10 7.03 21.44
N LEU A 330 -23.16 6.12 21.18
CA LEU A 330 -22.79 5.05 22.10
C LEU A 330 -22.37 5.60 23.47
N MET A 331 -21.41 6.51 23.52
CA MET A 331 -20.90 7.02 24.80
C MET A 331 -21.94 7.86 25.55
N HIS A 332 -22.76 8.65 24.84
CA HIS A 332 -23.85 9.41 25.45
C HIS A 332 -24.97 8.51 25.97
N ALA A 333 -25.31 7.44 25.25
CA ALA A 333 -26.30 6.46 25.70
C ALA A 333 -25.88 5.77 27.01
N CYS A 334 -24.57 5.61 27.24
CA CYS A 334 -24.05 5.08 28.51
C CYS A 334 -24.03 6.11 29.65
N GLY A 335 -24.36 7.36 29.37
CA GLY A 335 -24.49 8.44 30.36
C GLY A 335 -23.34 9.46 30.36
N LEU A 336 -22.57 9.60 29.28
CA LEU A 336 -21.52 10.62 29.20
C LEU A 336 -22.16 12.01 29.09
N ASP A 337 -21.98 12.82 30.14
CA ASP A 337 -22.52 14.17 30.24
C ASP A 337 -21.78 15.14 29.32
N THR A 338 -22.48 15.65 28.30
CA THR A 338 -21.96 16.62 27.32
C THR A 338 -21.67 17.99 27.91
N GLU A 339 -22.23 18.33 29.06
CA GLU A 339 -21.97 19.61 29.73
C GLU A 339 -20.63 19.60 30.47
N ASP A 340 -20.20 18.42 30.94
CA ASP A 340 -18.97 18.23 31.70
C ASP A 340 -17.80 17.72 30.83
N TYR A 341 -18.09 16.93 29.80
CA TYR A 341 -17.10 16.23 28.99
C TYR A 341 -17.38 16.32 27.50
N VAL A 342 -16.31 16.36 26.71
CA VAL A 342 -16.34 16.18 25.24
C VAL A 342 -15.45 15.00 24.86
N LEU A 343 -15.86 14.20 23.88
CA LEU A 343 -15.03 13.13 23.32
C LEU A 343 -13.85 13.74 22.56
N GLU A 344 -12.64 13.29 22.85
CA GLU A 344 -11.42 13.76 22.19
C GLU A 344 -10.39 12.63 22.16
N ALA A 345 -9.86 12.29 20.98
CA ALA A 345 -8.85 11.26 20.84
C ALA A 345 -7.48 11.88 20.58
N PRO A 346 -6.57 11.88 21.57
CA PRO A 346 -5.22 12.42 21.37
C PRO A 346 -4.34 11.54 20.46
N PHE A 347 -4.70 10.28 20.29
CA PHE A 347 -4.01 9.29 19.45
C PHE A 347 -4.94 8.13 19.08
N PRO A 348 -4.66 7.39 18.00
CA PRO A 348 -5.51 6.27 17.58
C PRO A 348 -5.30 5.00 18.45
N PRO A 349 -6.28 4.08 18.46
CA PRO A 349 -7.64 4.30 17.94
C PRO A 349 -8.43 5.23 18.85
N ARG A 350 -9.41 5.96 18.32
CA ARG A 350 -10.24 6.88 19.12
C ARG A 350 -11.15 6.17 20.14
N LEU A 351 -11.55 4.93 19.84
CA LEU A 351 -12.39 4.08 20.66
C LEU A 351 -11.71 2.71 20.77
N VAL A 352 -11.65 2.17 21.98
CA VAL A 352 -11.05 0.86 22.27
C VAL A 352 -12.11 -0.05 22.86
N GLY A 353 -12.37 -1.18 22.22
CA GLY A 353 -13.27 -2.21 22.72
C GLY A 353 -12.54 -3.31 23.50
N GLY A 354 -13.17 -3.84 24.55
CA GLY A 354 -12.67 -4.98 25.34
C GLY A 354 -13.69 -5.42 26.40
N ASP A 355 -13.48 -6.55 27.06
CA ASP A 355 -14.30 -6.98 28.21
C ASP A 355 -13.63 -6.51 29.52
N PHE A 356 -13.83 -5.25 29.93
CA PHE A 356 -13.01 -4.67 31.01
C PHE A 356 -13.46 -5.06 32.42
N ASP A 357 -14.66 -5.62 32.57
CA ASP A 357 -15.16 -6.11 33.86
C ASP A 357 -15.27 -7.65 33.96
N GLY A 358 -14.98 -8.38 32.89
CA GLY A 358 -14.87 -9.84 32.87
C GLY A 358 -16.20 -10.55 32.81
N ASP A 359 -17.27 -9.88 32.38
CA ASP A 359 -18.61 -10.45 32.27
C ASP A 359 -18.91 -11.06 30.89
N GLY A 360 -17.95 -10.95 29.95
CA GLY A 360 -18.04 -11.45 28.59
C GLY A 360 -18.77 -10.51 27.62
N ALA A 361 -19.28 -9.37 28.08
CA ALA A 361 -19.83 -8.33 27.22
C ALA A 361 -18.73 -7.43 26.66
N LEU A 362 -19.03 -6.79 25.52
CA LEU A 362 -18.12 -5.82 24.93
C LEU A 362 -18.34 -4.45 25.59
N ASP A 363 -17.29 -3.94 26.21
CA ASP A 363 -17.19 -2.57 26.71
C ASP A 363 -16.43 -1.70 25.71
N ASN A 364 -16.61 -0.39 25.83
CA ASN A 364 -15.93 0.59 24.99
C ASN A 364 -15.31 1.68 25.85
N ALA A 365 -14.04 1.99 25.60
CA ALA A 365 -13.33 3.08 26.22
C ALA A 365 -13.08 4.19 25.21
N ALA A 366 -13.27 5.45 25.63
CA ALA A 366 -12.94 6.66 24.88
C ALA A 366 -12.12 7.61 25.75
N TYR A 367 -11.19 8.35 25.14
CA TYR A 367 -10.66 9.55 25.79
C TYR A 367 -11.72 10.65 25.79
N VAL A 368 -11.79 11.40 26.89
CA VAL A 368 -12.67 12.57 27.03
C VAL A 368 -11.88 13.73 27.60
N LEU A 369 -12.20 14.94 27.15
CA LEU A 369 -11.68 16.18 27.71
C LEU A 369 -12.74 16.77 28.63
N ARG A 370 -12.37 17.01 29.89
CA ARG A 370 -13.25 17.70 30.82
C ARG A 370 -13.29 19.19 30.51
N ILE A 371 -14.47 19.74 30.27
CA ILE A 371 -14.67 21.13 29.81
C ILE A 371 -14.18 22.14 30.86
N ALA A 372 -14.41 21.85 32.14
CA ALA A 372 -14.10 22.79 33.24
C ALA A 372 -12.62 23.17 33.36
N ASP A 373 -11.70 22.27 33.01
CA ASP A 373 -10.25 22.49 33.18
C ASP A 373 -9.37 22.01 32.01
N GLY A 374 -9.97 21.52 30.93
CA GLY A 374 -9.25 21.06 29.74
C GLY A 374 -8.30 19.89 30.04
N ARG A 375 -8.65 19.02 31.01
CA ARG A 375 -7.85 17.84 31.34
C ARG A 375 -8.50 16.57 30.82
N HIS A 376 -7.68 15.68 30.28
CA HIS A 376 -8.14 14.39 29.77
C HIS A 376 -8.53 13.42 30.89
N ALA A 377 -9.57 12.65 30.67
CA ALA A 377 -9.97 11.47 31.41
C ALA A 377 -10.25 10.32 30.43
N ILE A 378 -10.56 9.14 30.94
CA ILE A 378 -11.00 8.00 30.14
C ILE A 378 -12.42 7.64 30.56
N ALA A 379 -13.34 7.67 29.62
CA ALA A 379 -14.71 7.22 29.80
C ALA A 379 -14.81 5.76 29.32
N ILE A 380 -15.34 4.88 30.17
CA ILE A 380 -15.54 3.46 29.87
C ILE A 380 -17.02 3.17 29.95
N CYS A 381 -17.64 2.94 28.81
CA CYS A 381 -19.00 2.43 28.72
C CYS A 381 -18.98 0.91 28.79
N ARG A 382 -19.58 0.36 29.85
CA ARG A 382 -19.69 -1.08 30.06
C ARG A 382 -21.02 -1.63 29.59
N ALA A 383 -20.97 -2.68 28.78
CA ALA A 383 -22.12 -3.35 28.18
C ALA A 383 -23.18 -2.36 27.60
N GLY A 384 -22.75 -1.23 27.03
CA GLY A 384 -23.64 -0.21 26.47
C GLY A 384 -24.52 0.55 27.49
N THR A 385 -24.29 0.40 28.80
CA THR A 385 -25.26 0.82 29.84
C THR A 385 -24.66 1.56 31.03
N TRP A 386 -23.45 1.23 31.47
CA TRP A 386 -22.84 1.83 32.66
C TRP A 386 -21.60 2.63 32.31
N LEU A 387 -21.56 3.91 32.67
CA LEU A 387 -20.37 4.74 32.49
C LEU A 387 -19.51 4.78 33.75
N ASP A 388 -18.23 4.48 33.59
CA ASP A 388 -17.17 4.82 34.54
C ASP A 388 -16.25 5.88 33.91
N VAL A 389 -15.90 6.94 34.64
CA VAL A 389 -14.92 7.94 34.20
C VAL A 389 -13.68 7.85 35.09
N ILE A 390 -12.52 7.53 34.51
CA ILE A 390 -11.23 7.42 35.20
C ILE A 390 -10.39 8.66 34.94
N GLY A 391 -9.97 9.35 36.00
CA GLY A 391 -9.19 10.58 35.92
C GLY A 391 -9.90 11.81 36.53
N PRO A 392 -9.62 13.03 36.04
CA PRO A 392 -10.21 14.26 36.58
C PRO A 392 -11.74 14.25 36.58
N GLY A 393 -12.34 14.46 37.76
CA GLY A 393 -13.80 14.53 37.94
C GLY A 393 -14.49 13.18 38.17
N GLY A 394 -13.76 12.07 38.06
CA GLY A 394 -14.27 10.73 38.32
C GLY A 394 -13.39 9.94 39.28
N ILE A 395 -13.11 8.70 38.91
CA ILE A 395 -12.31 7.75 39.69
C ILE A 395 -10.83 8.09 39.53
N ASP A 396 -10.19 8.57 40.60
CA ASP A 396 -8.75 8.86 40.59
C ASP A 396 -7.95 7.76 41.31
N LEU A 397 -7.40 6.85 40.50
CA LEU A 397 -6.60 5.71 40.96
C LEU A 397 -5.22 6.16 41.47
N ASP A 398 -4.81 5.56 42.58
CA ASP A 398 -3.47 5.75 43.15
C ASP A 398 -2.44 4.86 42.46
N LEU A 399 -1.45 5.48 41.81
CA LEU A 399 -0.31 4.79 41.17
C LEU A 399 0.85 4.58 42.15
N LYS A 400 0.58 4.66 43.47
CA LYS A 400 1.55 4.53 44.55
C LYS A 400 2.66 5.58 44.40
N ARG A 401 3.87 5.14 44.02
CA ARG A 401 5.07 6.01 43.94
C ARG A 401 5.04 6.97 42.76
N ASP A 402 4.15 6.76 41.79
CA ASP A 402 4.10 7.52 40.54
C ASP A 402 3.02 8.60 40.53
N GLY A 403 2.32 8.79 41.67
CA GLY A 403 1.28 9.79 41.85
C GLY A 403 -0.10 9.25 41.49
N LYS A 404 -0.87 10.05 40.77
CA LYS A 404 -2.27 9.77 40.42
C LYS A 404 -2.43 9.44 38.96
N ILE A 405 -3.37 8.53 38.64
CA ILE A 405 -3.65 8.16 37.24
C ILE A 405 -4.07 9.37 36.42
N ALA A 406 -4.79 10.32 37.02
CA ALA A 406 -5.20 11.57 36.37
C ALA A 406 -4.01 12.40 35.82
N ALA A 407 -2.80 12.26 36.39
CA ALA A 407 -1.60 12.93 35.90
C ALA A 407 -0.87 12.11 34.82
N TYR A 408 -1.04 10.79 34.83
CA TYR A 408 -0.45 9.90 33.83
C TYR A 408 -1.23 9.93 32.52
N ILE A 409 -2.57 9.96 32.57
CA ILE A 409 -3.45 10.06 31.40
C ILE A 409 -3.06 11.25 30.50
N GLN A 410 -2.66 12.38 31.09
CA GLN A 410 -2.23 13.58 30.33
C GLN A 410 -0.92 13.39 29.55
N LYS A 411 -0.17 12.33 29.84
CA LYS A 411 1.16 12.06 29.28
C LYS A 411 1.19 10.81 28.42
N ALA A 412 0.11 10.04 28.38
CA ALA A 412 0.01 8.86 27.55
C ALA A 412 0.14 9.26 26.07
N GLU A 413 0.70 8.37 25.27
CA GLU A 413 1.03 8.56 23.86
C GLU A 413 0.43 7.44 22.99
N ALA A 414 0.02 6.33 23.62
CA ALA A 414 -0.70 5.24 23.00
C ALA A 414 -1.57 4.52 24.03
N TRP A 415 -2.55 3.77 23.53
CA TRP A 415 -3.34 2.86 24.35
C TRP A 415 -3.84 1.66 23.54
N ARG A 416 -4.21 0.59 24.24
CA ARG A 416 -4.82 -0.61 23.65
C ARG A 416 -5.59 -1.40 24.71
N ALA A 417 -6.50 -2.26 24.27
CA ALA A 417 -7.13 -3.27 25.11
C ALA A 417 -6.73 -4.68 24.70
N GLY A 418 -6.84 -5.60 25.64
CA GLY A 418 -6.65 -7.02 25.44
C GLY A 418 -6.35 -7.75 26.76
N PRO A 419 -6.07 -9.05 26.71
CA PRO A 419 -5.84 -9.83 27.93
C PRO A 419 -4.56 -9.37 28.63
N MET A 420 -4.54 -9.39 29.96
CA MET A 420 -3.35 -9.05 30.76
C MET A 420 -2.13 -9.90 30.39
N ALA A 421 -2.34 -11.15 29.97
CA ALA A 421 -1.28 -12.04 29.49
C ALA A 421 -0.65 -11.59 28.16
N GLY A 422 -1.39 -10.82 27.35
CA GLY A 422 -0.92 -10.29 26.06
C GLY A 422 -0.05 -9.03 26.16
N VAL A 423 0.02 -8.40 27.34
CA VAL A 423 0.88 -7.21 27.53
C VAL A 423 2.36 -7.64 27.57
N PRO A 424 3.29 -7.00 26.85
CA PRO A 424 4.71 -7.35 26.90
C PRO A 424 5.28 -7.35 28.33
N VAL A 425 6.01 -8.41 28.71
CA VAL A 425 6.65 -8.54 30.03
C VAL A 425 8.05 -7.94 29.97
N HIS A 426 8.42 -7.14 30.97
CA HIS A 426 9.76 -6.58 31.11
C HIS A 426 10.51 -7.20 32.30
N ASP A 427 11.84 -7.27 32.20
CA ASP A 427 12.69 -7.76 33.28
C ASP A 427 12.47 -6.95 34.57
N GLY A 428 12.19 -7.65 35.66
CA GLY A 428 11.91 -7.05 36.96
C GLY A 428 10.49 -6.51 37.15
N GLU A 429 9.58 -6.76 36.20
CA GLU A 429 8.14 -6.58 36.42
C GLU A 429 7.67 -7.47 37.58
N ALA A 430 6.80 -6.94 38.44
CA ALA A 430 6.19 -7.74 39.50
C ALA A 430 5.22 -8.79 38.91
N GLU A 431 4.82 -9.77 39.72
CA GLU A 431 3.81 -10.75 39.30
C GLU A 431 2.49 -10.03 38.98
N ARG A 432 1.97 -10.23 37.77
CA ARG A 432 0.74 -9.60 37.30
C ARG A 432 -0.46 -10.11 38.08
N PRO A 433 -1.46 -9.24 38.33
CA PRO A 433 -2.70 -9.69 38.93
C PRO A 433 -3.43 -10.63 37.97
N ASP A 434 -4.07 -11.65 38.52
CA ASP A 434 -5.05 -12.46 37.81
C ASP A 434 -6.33 -11.62 37.61
N VAL A 435 -6.72 -11.43 36.36
CA VAL A 435 -7.86 -10.59 35.97
C VAL A 435 -8.76 -11.41 35.05
N GLN A 436 -10.08 -11.31 35.27
CA GLN A 436 -11.06 -12.10 34.54
C GLN A 436 -11.33 -11.57 33.13
N GLY A 437 -11.18 -10.26 32.93
CA GLY A 437 -11.41 -9.57 31.65
C GLY A 437 -10.13 -9.02 31.00
N ASP A 438 -10.36 -8.25 29.95
CA ASP A 438 -9.36 -7.43 29.29
C ASP A 438 -8.91 -6.26 30.16
N VAL A 439 -7.73 -5.72 29.85
CA VAL A 439 -7.15 -4.57 30.50
C VAL A 439 -6.92 -3.45 29.50
N LEU A 440 -7.12 -2.20 29.94
CA LEU A 440 -6.81 -1.02 29.14
C LEU A 440 -5.38 -0.56 29.43
N THR A 441 -4.44 -0.88 28.54
CA THR A 441 -3.05 -0.45 28.67
C THR A 441 -2.86 0.96 28.12
N LEU A 442 -2.35 1.87 28.95
CA LEU A 442 -1.89 3.20 28.58
C LEU A 442 -0.36 3.21 28.55
N GLU A 443 0.22 3.70 27.45
CA GLU A 443 1.65 3.70 27.23
C GLU A 443 2.19 5.12 27.03
N ARG A 444 3.34 5.38 27.63
CA ARG A 444 4.28 6.41 27.18
C ARG A 444 5.37 5.67 26.44
N VAL A 445 5.42 5.83 25.13
CA VAL A 445 6.22 4.98 24.23
C VAL A 445 7.67 5.01 24.72
N GLU A 446 8.24 3.81 24.91
CA GLU A 446 9.61 3.61 25.43
C GLU A 446 9.91 4.15 26.84
N LYS A 447 8.93 4.66 27.59
CA LYS A 447 9.15 5.27 28.91
C LYS A 447 8.47 4.52 30.04
N SER A 448 7.19 4.19 29.88
CA SER A 448 6.41 3.50 30.93
C SER A 448 5.09 2.99 30.38
N ALA A 449 4.52 1.96 31.00
CA ALA A 449 3.16 1.52 30.69
C ALA A 449 2.38 1.15 31.96
N TYR A 450 1.08 1.44 31.96
CA TYR A 450 0.13 1.02 33.00
C TYR A 450 -1.07 0.34 32.36
N SER A 451 -1.56 -0.73 32.98
CA SER A 451 -2.85 -1.31 32.63
C SER A 451 -3.90 -0.95 33.67
N LEU A 452 -5.04 -0.45 33.22
CA LEU A 452 -6.24 -0.26 34.01
C LEU A 452 -7.07 -1.54 33.92
N TYR A 453 -7.52 -2.03 35.05
CA TYR A 453 -8.31 -3.26 35.12
C TYR A 453 -9.33 -3.15 36.25
N ARG A 454 -10.42 -3.89 36.15
CA ARG A 454 -11.43 -3.98 37.19
C ARG A 454 -11.32 -5.34 37.90
N THR A 455 -11.42 -5.32 39.22
CA THR A 455 -11.51 -6.56 40.02
C THR A 455 -12.38 -6.27 41.24
N ASP A 456 -13.25 -7.21 41.59
CA ASP A 456 -14.23 -7.06 42.67
C ASP A 456 -15.07 -5.77 42.55
N GLY A 457 -15.41 -5.39 41.30
CA GLY A 457 -16.19 -4.18 41.03
C GLY A 457 -15.41 -2.86 41.16
N VAL A 458 -14.10 -2.90 41.45
CA VAL A 458 -13.26 -1.72 41.70
C VAL A 458 -12.18 -1.61 40.63
N TRP A 459 -12.02 -0.41 40.07
CA TRP A 459 -10.93 -0.08 39.17
C TRP A 459 -9.58 -0.03 39.89
N ARG A 460 -8.55 -0.57 39.25
CA ARG A 460 -7.17 -0.61 39.72
C ARG A 460 -6.22 -0.34 38.56
N ALA A 461 -4.99 0.01 38.90
CA ALA A 461 -3.92 0.21 37.94
C ALA A 461 -2.74 -0.71 38.27
N TRP A 462 -2.15 -1.30 37.24
CA TRP A 462 -0.94 -2.10 37.29
C TRP A 462 0.17 -1.41 36.50
N ARG A 463 1.39 -1.39 37.01
CA ARG A 463 2.54 -0.79 36.32
C ARG A 463 3.41 -1.90 35.74
N HIS A 464 3.59 -1.90 34.41
CA HIS A 464 4.41 -2.89 33.73
C HIS A 464 5.90 -2.54 33.81
N TYR A 465 6.25 -1.31 33.42
CA TYR A 465 7.62 -0.85 33.45
C TYR A 465 7.70 0.68 33.62
N ARG A 466 8.88 1.14 34.03
CA ARG A 466 9.26 2.55 34.04
C ARG A 466 10.76 2.65 33.80
N PHE A 467 11.14 3.14 32.63
CA PHE A 467 12.51 3.56 32.38
C PHE A 467 12.70 4.92 33.05
N VAL A 468 13.70 5.01 33.92
CA VAL A 468 14.11 6.28 34.50
C VAL A 468 14.92 6.97 33.41
N GLU A 469 14.43 8.08 32.87
CA GLU A 469 15.28 8.97 32.07
C GLU A 469 16.48 9.36 32.96
N PRO A 470 17.72 9.10 32.53
CA PRO A 470 18.92 9.35 33.33
C PRO A 470 19.11 10.82 33.69
#